data_AF-A0A3D9HLG6-F1
#
_entry.id   AF-A0A3D9HLG6-F1
#
_cell.length_a   1.000
_cell.length_b   1.000
_cell.length_c   1.000
_cell.angle_alpha   90.00
_cell.angle_beta   90.00
_cell.angle_gamma   90.00
#
_symmetry.space_group_name_H-M   'P 1'
#
loop_
_entity.id
_entity.type
_entity.pdbx_description
1 polymer ?
#
loop_
_entity_poly.entity_id
_entity_poly.type
_entity_poly.pdbx_seq_one_letter_code
_entity_poly.pdbx_strand_id
1 'polypeptide(L)'
;MQEQFITLLKSKTSDSTSFVEEIASVLDIGYDAAYRRINLKTNLSLEEGVILARHFKVSLNKLFEIGNQNTIVVELPPEPKNEVALEHWLKVSLQNVQVLSKLKGAEIFYSAKDIPLFHTLNDSLLTRYKMYVWLKDLNIDMAKSQISFDEWMKTIPNSLLESAFALGSIYKNISITELWNDNTVTGTLQQILYYFEAGLVSKDVALKICDDVHEVINDTEKQTIEQSIGTPNNKKFFHLYKCDLHMLNNTIMVRTPHQKVFYSPFTVLSYFKIEHQDTCEMMNDFLNKQMSNSKLLATSGERDRTLFFKMIHQKISIAKERINLDYKMAFL
;
A
#
# COMPACT_ATOMS: atom_id res chain seq x y z
N MET A 1 -14.38 -19.66 -25.73
CA MET A 1 -14.95 -18.46 -25.07
C MET A 1 -16.10 -18.78 -24.14
N GLN A 2 -17.28 -19.20 -24.60
CA GLN A 2 -18.40 -19.50 -23.70
C GLN A 2 -18.06 -20.60 -22.68
N GLU A 3 -17.37 -21.66 -23.10
CA GLU A 3 -16.89 -22.72 -22.20
C GLU A 3 -15.98 -22.19 -21.07
N GLN A 4 -15.00 -21.36 -21.42
CA GLN A 4 -14.10 -20.71 -20.46
C GLN A 4 -14.88 -19.79 -19.52
N PHE A 5 -15.86 -19.05 -20.05
CA PHE A 5 -16.71 -18.19 -19.24
C PHE A 5 -17.52 -18.98 -18.23
N ILE A 6 -18.21 -20.03 -18.67
CA ILE A 6 -19.00 -20.91 -17.79
C ILE A 6 -18.11 -21.56 -16.73
N THR A 7 -16.89 -21.98 -17.07
CA THR A 7 -15.92 -22.55 -16.12
C THR A 7 -15.53 -21.52 -15.05
N LEU A 8 -15.27 -20.28 -15.46
CA LEU A 8 -14.96 -19.17 -14.56
C LEU A 8 -16.14 -18.84 -13.63
N LEU A 9 -17.36 -18.77 -14.16
CA LEU A 9 -18.57 -18.57 -13.35
C LEU A 9 -18.76 -19.69 -12.31
N LYS A 10 -18.58 -20.96 -12.71
CA LYS A 10 -18.66 -22.11 -11.79
C LYS A 10 -17.66 -21.99 -10.64
N SER A 11 -16.43 -21.57 -10.90
CA SER A 11 -15.42 -21.37 -9.84
C SER A 11 -15.75 -20.27 -8.84
N LYS A 12 -16.72 -19.40 -9.15
CA LYS A 12 -17.21 -18.32 -8.28
C LYS A 12 -18.50 -18.69 -7.55
N THR A 13 -19.08 -19.83 -7.86
CA THR A 13 -20.34 -20.30 -7.27
C THR A 13 -20.06 -21.03 -5.96
N SER A 14 -20.87 -20.81 -4.93
CA SER A 14 -20.80 -21.57 -3.67
C SER A 14 -21.34 -22.99 -3.84
N ASP A 15 -20.70 -23.98 -3.21
CA ASP A 15 -21.09 -25.41 -3.31
C ASP A 15 -22.53 -25.73 -2.85
N SER A 16 -23.23 -24.79 -2.22
CA SER A 16 -24.57 -24.97 -1.66
C SER A 16 -25.73 -24.72 -2.63
N THR A 17 -25.50 -24.11 -3.79
CA THR A 17 -26.56 -23.75 -4.75
C THR A 17 -26.35 -24.44 -6.10
N SER A 18 -27.44 -24.91 -6.71
CA SER A 18 -27.38 -25.46 -8.06
C SER A 18 -26.99 -24.35 -9.04
N PHE A 19 -25.82 -24.48 -9.66
CA PHE A 19 -25.32 -23.50 -10.64
C PHE A 19 -26.32 -23.21 -11.76
N VAL A 20 -27.11 -24.22 -12.16
CA VAL A 20 -28.12 -24.05 -13.22
C VAL A 20 -29.29 -23.17 -12.74
N GLU A 21 -29.71 -23.33 -11.49
CA GLU A 21 -30.78 -22.51 -10.90
C GLU A 21 -30.35 -21.06 -10.72
N GLU A 22 -29.09 -20.84 -10.32
CA GLU A 22 -28.54 -19.49 -10.19
C GLU A 22 -28.49 -18.78 -11.55
N ILE A 23 -28.01 -19.45 -12.60
CA ILE A 23 -28.01 -18.88 -13.95
C ILE A 23 -29.44 -18.60 -14.45
N ALA A 24 -30.39 -19.52 -14.20
CA ALA A 24 -31.79 -19.33 -14.55
C ALA A 24 -32.41 -18.11 -13.87
N SER A 25 -32.14 -17.95 -12.56
CA SER A 25 -32.64 -16.82 -11.78
C SER A 25 -32.02 -15.49 -12.20
N VAL A 26 -30.71 -15.45 -12.47
CA VAL A 26 -29.98 -14.21 -12.82
C VAL A 26 -30.37 -13.71 -14.21
N LEU A 27 -30.62 -14.62 -15.15
CA LEU A 27 -31.02 -14.27 -16.52
C LEU A 27 -32.54 -14.16 -16.69
N ASP A 28 -33.32 -14.47 -15.65
CA ASP A 28 -34.79 -14.54 -15.72
C ASP A 28 -35.30 -15.46 -16.86
N ILE A 29 -34.72 -16.68 -16.91
CA ILE A 29 -35.05 -17.70 -17.91
C ILE A 29 -35.42 -19.03 -17.25
N GLY A 30 -36.10 -19.90 -18.01
CA GLY A 30 -36.41 -21.26 -17.54
C GLY A 30 -35.16 -22.14 -17.32
N TYR A 31 -35.26 -23.11 -16.41
CA TYR A 31 -34.18 -24.04 -16.05
C TYR A 31 -33.56 -24.75 -17.27
N ASP A 32 -34.38 -25.25 -18.21
CA ASP A 32 -33.88 -25.91 -19.43
C ASP A 32 -33.05 -24.95 -20.31
N ALA A 33 -33.50 -23.69 -20.42
CA ALA A 33 -32.80 -22.68 -21.21
C ALA A 33 -31.44 -22.31 -20.59
N ALA A 34 -31.35 -22.27 -19.25
CA ALA A 34 -30.09 -22.10 -18.53
C ALA A 34 -29.19 -23.34 -18.70
N TYR A 35 -29.75 -24.54 -18.53
CA TYR A 35 -29.04 -25.80 -18.67
C TYR A 35 -28.42 -25.96 -20.06
N ARG A 36 -29.13 -25.56 -21.12
CA ARG A 36 -28.61 -25.59 -22.49
C ARG A 36 -27.46 -24.62 -22.70
N ARG A 37 -27.49 -23.40 -22.13
CA ARG A 37 -26.38 -22.44 -22.18
C ARG A 37 -25.14 -22.95 -21.46
N ILE A 38 -25.33 -23.52 -20.27
CA ILE A 38 -24.25 -24.06 -19.43
C ILE A 38 -23.56 -25.24 -20.11
N ASN A 39 -24.33 -26.10 -20.78
CA ASN A 39 -23.80 -27.26 -21.50
C ASN A 39 -23.45 -26.97 -22.97
N LEU A 40 -23.30 -25.70 -23.34
CA LEU A 40 -22.87 -25.26 -24.67
C LEU A 40 -23.79 -25.71 -25.82
N LYS A 41 -25.04 -26.09 -25.52
CA LYS A 41 -26.07 -26.43 -26.52
C LYS A 41 -26.72 -25.20 -27.14
N THR A 42 -26.55 -24.04 -26.51
CA THR A 42 -27.07 -22.75 -26.98
C THR A 42 -26.10 -21.64 -26.56
N ASN A 43 -25.89 -20.67 -27.45
CA ASN A 43 -24.98 -19.57 -27.16
C ASN A 43 -25.58 -18.61 -26.14
N LEU A 44 -24.73 -18.05 -25.27
CA LEU A 44 -25.05 -16.86 -24.50
C LEU A 44 -25.02 -15.64 -25.42
N SER A 45 -26.02 -14.75 -25.30
CA SER A 45 -25.93 -13.43 -25.91
C SER A 45 -24.90 -12.56 -25.19
N LEU A 46 -24.48 -11.44 -25.81
CA LEU A 46 -23.58 -10.50 -25.15
C LEU A 46 -24.22 -9.90 -23.90
N GLU A 47 -25.50 -9.54 -23.96
CA GLU A 47 -26.28 -9.00 -22.85
C GLU A 47 -26.35 -10.00 -21.70
N GLU A 48 -26.65 -11.27 -21.99
CA GLU A 48 -26.63 -12.36 -21.00
C GLU A 48 -25.23 -12.51 -20.39
N GLY A 49 -24.20 -12.44 -21.23
CA GLY A 49 -22.81 -12.46 -20.80
C GLY A 49 -22.46 -11.33 -19.83
N VAL A 50 -22.90 -10.11 -20.11
CA VAL A 50 -22.68 -8.93 -19.27
C VAL A 50 -23.44 -9.02 -17.95
N ILE A 51 -24.69 -9.49 -17.97
CA ILE A 51 -25.51 -9.68 -16.75
C ILE A 51 -24.83 -10.68 -15.82
N LEU A 52 -24.44 -11.85 -16.35
CA LEU A 52 -23.73 -12.87 -15.58
C LEU A 52 -22.38 -12.35 -15.06
N ALA A 53 -21.62 -11.67 -15.90
CA ALA A 53 -20.33 -11.10 -15.50
C ALA A 53 -20.45 -10.13 -14.32
N ARG A 54 -21.48 -9.25 -14.32
CA ARG A 54 -21.75 -8.34 -13.20
C ARG A 54 -22.15 -9.07 -11.92
N HIS A 55 -23.04 -10.06 -12.03
CA HIS A 55 -23.51 -10.84 -10.88
C HIS A 55 -22.36 -11.58 -10.19
N PHE A 56 -21.56 -12.32 -10.96
CA PHE A 56 -20.44 -13.10 -10.44
C PHE A 56 -19.15 -12.27 -10.21
N LYS A 57 -19.20 -10.95 -10.47
CA LYS A 57 -18.06 -10.02 -10.37
C LYS A 57 -16.85 -10.50 -11.17
N VAL A 58 -17.11 -10.96 -12.39
CA VAL A 58 -16.11 -11.44 -13.35
C VAL A 58 -15.90 -10.40 -14.44
N SER A 59 -14.65 -10.13 -14.81
CA SER A 59 -14.33 -9.27 -15.95
C SER A 59 -14.36 -10.06 -17.25
N LEU A 60 -15.22 -9.66 -18.20
CA LEU A 60 -15.24 -10.26 -19.54
C LEU A 60 -13.92 -10.03 -20.31
N ASN A 61 -13.19 -8.96 -19.98
CA ASN A 61 -11.87 -8.71 -20.55
C ASN A 61 -10.83 -9.75 -20.13
N LYS A 62 -11.03 -10.49 -19.03
CA LYS A 62 -10.15 -11.62 -18.66
C LYS A 62 -10.43 -12.88 -19.51
N LEU A 63 -11.58 -12.95 -20.20
CA LEU A 63 -11.96 -14.07 -21.08
C LEU A 63 -11.62 -13.80 -22.55
N PHE A 64 -11.51 -12.53 -22.89
CA PHE A 64 -11.01 -12.05 -24.16
C PHE A 64 -9.61 -11.49 -23.93
N GLU A 65 -8.56 -12.26 -24.22
CA GLU A 65 -7.24 -11.70 -24.49
C GLU A 65 -7.26 -10.95 -25.84
N ILE A 66 -8.20 -10.01 -26.03
CA ILE A 66 -8.05 -8.94 -27.03
C ILE A 66 -7.33 -7.81 -26.31
N GLY A 67 -6.07 -8.08 -26.03
CA GLY A 67 -5.07 -7.08 -25.73
C GLY A 67 -3.92 -7.34 -26.67
N ASN A 68 -3.31 -6.29 -27.21
CA ASN A 68 -1.99 -6.46 -27.80
C ASN A 68 -1.09 -7.11 -26.72
N GLN A 69 -0.12 -7.96 -27.07
CA GLN A 69 0.81 -8.57 -26.09
C GLN A 69 1.51 -7.52 -25.19
N ASN A 70 1.44 -6.25 -25.59
CA ASN A 70 2.00 -5.09 -24.91
C ASN A 70 0.96 -4.23 -24.14
N THR A 71 -0.21 -4.76 -23.79
CA THR A 71 -1.24 -4.03 -23.02
C THR A 71 -1.64 -4.79 -21.76
N ILE A 72 -1.80 -4.06 -20.65
CA ILE A 72 -2.27 -4.61 -19.37
C ILE A 72 -3.43 -3.79 -18.83
N VAL A 73 -4.33 -4.45 -18.10
CA VAL A 73 -5.39 -3.79 -17.33
C VAL A 73 -4.91 -3.62 -15.89
N VAL A 74 -5.13 -2.44 -15.33
CA VAL A 74 -4.74 -2.09 -13.96
C VAL A 74 -5.95 -1.57 -13.19
N GLU A 75 -5.96 -1.79 -11.88
CA GLU A 75 -6.99 -1.28 -10.98
C GLU A 75 -6.48 -0.03 -10.25
N LEU A 76 -7.35 0.96 -10.08
CA LEU A 76 -7.08 2.19 -9.32
C LEU A 76 -7.80 2.12 -7.96
N PRO A 77 -7.21 2.68 -6.90
CA PRO A 77 -7.90 2.83 -5.62
C PRO A 77 -8.94 3.98 -5.68
N PRO A 78 -9.84 4.07 -4.68
CA PRO A 78 -10.66 5.27 -4.48
C PRO A 78 -9.80 6.53 -4.36
N GLU A 79 -10.27 7.69 -4.83
CA GLU A 79 -9.49 8.93 -4.75
C GLU A 79 -9.68 9.63 -3.38
N PRO A 80 -8.64 9.81 -2.55
CA PRO A 80 -8.78 10.35 -1.20
C PRO A 80 -8.77 11.89 -1.20
N LYS A 81 -9.81 12.51 -1.75
CA LYS A 81 -9.94 13.98 -1.93
C LYS A 81 -10.41 14.75 -0.70
N ASN A 82 -10.77 14.06 0.37
CA ASN A 82 -11.16 14.61 1.67
C ASN A 82 -11.03 13.53 2.75
N GLU A 83 -11.31 13.86 4.00
CA GLU A 83 -11.18 12.97 5.16
C GLU A 83 -12.01 11.69 5.01
N VAL A 84 -13.25 11.80 4.54
CA VAL A 84 -14.15 10.65 4.32
C VAL A 84 -13.61 9.74 3.22
N ALA A 85 -13.14 10.33 2.12
CA ALA A 85 -12.57 9.58 1.00
C ALA A 85 -11.21 8.96 1.36
N LEU A 86 -10.40 9.62 2.20
CA LEU A 86 -9.16 9.09 2.76
C LEU A 86 -9.45 7.90 3.68
N GLU A 87 -10.47 7.99 4.53
CA GLU A 87 -10.92 6.86 5.36
C GLU A 87 -11.33 5.68 4.48
N HIS A 88 -12.08 5.93 3.41
CA HIS A 88 -12.46 4.88 2.45
C HIS A 88 -11.24 4.26 1.75
N TRP A 89 -10.27 5.08 1.32
CA TRP A 89 -9.01 4.60 0.73
C TRP A 89 -8.23 3.70 1.71
N LEU A 90 -8.14 4.08 2.99
CA LEU A 90 -7.49 3.27 4.03
C LEU A 90 -8.20 1.93 4.23
N LYS A 91 -9.54 1.93 4.27
CA LYS A 91 -10.34 0.70 4.41
C LYS A 91 -10.17 -0.25 3.22
N VAL A 92 -10.20 0.27 1.99
CA VAL A 92 -9.96 -0.53 0.78
C VAL A 92 -8.53 -1.07 0.76
N SER A 93 -7.55 -0.24 1.14
CA SER A 93 -6.15 -0.67 1.22
C SER A 93 -5.97 -1.77 2.27
N LEU A 94 -6.64 -1.67 3.42
CA LEU A 94 -6.66 -2.73 4.45
C LEU A 94 -7.27 -4.02 3.89
N GLN A 95 -8.42 -3.95 3.21
CA GLN A 95 -9.04 -5.14 2.61
C GLN A 95 -8.11 -5.87 1.64
N ASN A 96 -7.35 -5.11 0.82
CA ASN A 96 -6.41 -5.67 -0.15
C ASN A 96 -5.28 -6.49 0.49
N VAL A 97 -4.82 -6.11 1.70
CA VAL A 97 -3.68 -6.76 2.37
C VAL A 97 -4.10 -7.66 3.54
N GLN A 98 -5.29 -7.46 4.11
CA GLN A 98 -5.73 -8.20 5.31
C GLN A 98 -5.84 -9.71 5.06
N VAL A 99 -6.24 -10.11 3.85
CA VAL A 99 -6.33 -11.53 3.45
C VAL A 99 -4.98 -12.24 3.57
N LEU A 100 -3.87 -11.52 3.37
CA LEU A 100 -2.51 -12.06 3.44
C LEU A 100 -2.11 -12.53 4.84
N SER A 101 -2.66 -11.92 5.89
CA SER A 101 -2.39 -12.33 7.28
C SER A 101 -2.80 -13.79 7.55
N LYS A 102 -3.83 -14.27 6.84
CA LYS A 102 -4.37 -15.63 6.97
C LYS A 102 -3.69 -16.65 6.06
N LEU A 103 -2.93 -16.20 5.07
CA LEU A 103 -2.32 -17.06 4.06
C LEU A 103 -0.90 -17.48 4.46
N LYS A 104 -0.66 -18.79 4.47
CA LYS A 104 0.69 -19.33 4.73
C LYS A 104 1.58 -19.06 3.51
N GLY A 105 2.79 -18.55 3.76
CA GLY A 105 3.74 -18.21 2.69
C GLY A 105 3.43 -16.89 1.97
N ALA A 106 2.52 -16.06 2.49
CA ALA A 106 2.34 -14.70 2.00
C ALA A 106 3.43 -13.76 2.54
N GLU A 107 3.95 -12.92 1.65
CA GLU A 107 4.98 -11.91 1.93
C GLU A 107 4.59 -10.57 1.28
N ILE A 108 4.90 -9.47 1.94
CA ILE A 108 4.97 -8.14 1.32
C ILE A 108 6.44 -7.78 1.13
N PHE A 109 6.81 -7.48 -0.11
CA PHE A 109 8.10 -6.93 -0.48
C PHE A 109 7.95 -5.44 -0.78
N TYR A 110 8.64 -4.57 -0.05
CA TYR A 110 8.56 -3.12 -0.22
C TYR A 110 9.90 -2.55 -0.71
N SER A 111 9.92 -2.04 -1.94
CA SER A 111 11.02 -1.21 -2.44
C SER A 111 10.75 0.23 -2.00
N ALA A 112 11.41 0.70 -0.94
CA ALA A 112 11.10 1.94 -0.23
C ALA A 112 11.98 3.12 -0.66
N LYS A 113 11.48 3.95 -1.58
CA LYS A 113 12.04 5.29 -1.86
C LYS A 113 11.80 6.24 -0.68
N ASP A 114 10.65 6.12 -0.03
CA ASP A 114 10.25 6.83 1.18
C ASP A 114 9.92 5.83 2.29
N ILE A 115 9.89 6.28 3.55
CA ILE A 115 9.49 5.44 4.69
C ILE A 115 8.18 4.71 4.35
N PRO A 116 8.15 3.37 4.40
CA PRO A 116 6.95 2.60 4.12
C PRO A 116 5.77 3.07 4.97
N LEU A 117 4.65 3.33 4.30
CA LEU A 117 3.45 3.92 4.88
C LEU A 117 3.05 3.26 6.21
N PHE A 118 3.09 1.93 6.27
CA PHE A 118 2.65 1.13 7.40
C PHE A 118 3.38 1.44 8.71
N HIS A 119 4.68 1.80 8.64
CA HIS A 119 5.45 2.20 9.82
C HIS A 119 5.00 3.56 10.39
N THR A 120 4.34 4.38 9.57
CA THR A 120 3.89 5.72 9.92
C THR A 120 2.42 5.78 10.35
N LEU A 121 1.69 4.65 10.41
CA LEU A 121 0.26 4.60 10.72
C LEU A 121 0.00 4.06 12.14
N ASN A 122 0.52 4.76 13.15
CA ASN A 122 0.30 4.47 14.57
C ASN A 122 -0.30 5.70 15.30
N ASP A 123 -0.56 5.64 16.60
CA ASP A 123 -1.09 6.80 17.30
C ASP A 123 0.01 7.84 17.63
N SER A 124 0.41 8.60 16.61
CA SER A 124 1.46 9.62 16.69
C SER A 124 1.06 10.92 15.98
N LEU A 125 1.86 11.99 16.17
CA LEU A 125 1.73 13.22 15.39
C LEU A 125 2.20 13.01 13.96
N LEU A 126 3.19 12.15 13.71
CA LEU A 126 3.63 11.79 12.36
C LEU A 126 2.48 11.23 11.51
N THR A 127 1.65 10.34 12.06
CA THR A 127 0.48 9.81 11.33
C THR A 127 -0.47 10.91 10.91
N ARG A 128 -0.82 11.80 11.85
CA ARG A 128 -1.75 12.92 11.62
C ARG A 128 -1.15 13.90 10.63
N TYR A 129 0.14 14.18 10.76
CA TYR A 129 0.89 15.04 9.86
C TYR A 129 0.91 14.49 8.43
N LYS A 130 1.15 13.17 8.26
CA LYS A 130 1.10 12.54 6.94
C LYS A 130 -0.28 12.67 6.29
N MET A 131 -1.36 12.46 7.04
CA MET A 131 -2.72 12.68 6.54
C MET A 131 -2.96 14.14 6.11
N TYR A 132 -2.52 15.09 6.93
CA TYR A 132 -2.59 16.51 6.61
C TYR A 132 -1.86 16.83 5.30
N VAL A 133 -0.61 16.35 5.13
CA VAL A 133 0.17 16.56 3.90
C VAL A 133 -0.52 15.93 2.69
N TRP A 134 -1.03 14.70 2.79
CA TRP A 134 -1.75 14.07 1.69
C TRP A 134 -2.98 14.87 1.29
N LEU A 135 -3.76 15.36 2.25
CA LEU A 135 -4.93 16.16 1.96
C LEU A 135 -4.55 17.54 1.41
N LYS A 136 -3.47 18.18 1.86
CA LYS A 136 -2.94 19.41 1.23
C LYS A 136 -2.54 19.18 -0.23
N ASP A 137 -2.04 18.00 -0.58
CA ASP A 137 -1.65 17.68 -1.95
C ASP A 137 -2.84 17.24 -2.84
N LEU A 138 -3.89 16.66 -2.26
CA LEU A 138 -4.99 16.01 -3.00
C LEU A 138 -6.33 16.74 -2.93
N ASN A 139 -6.60 17.50 -1.86
CA ASN A 139 -7.81 18.28 -1.68
C ASN A 139 -7.58 19.72 -2.12
N ILE A 140 -8.21 20.11 -3.24
CA ILE A 140 -8.06 21.45 -3.86
C ILE A 140 -8.46 22.57 -2.89
N ASP A 141 -9.51 22.38 -2.10
CA ASP A 141 -10.01 23.40 -1.18
C ASP A 141 -9.07 23.56 0.02
N MET A 142 -8.60 22.43 0.56
CA MET A 142 -7.60 22.44 1.63
C MET A 142 -6.27 23.03 1.15
N ALA A 143 -5.86 22.74 -0.07
CA ALA A 143 -4.66 23.31 -0.69
C ALA A 143 -4.71 24.85 -0.74
N LYS A 144 -5.86 25.41 -1.14
CA LYS A 144 -6.10 26.87 -1.19
C LYS A 144 -6.26 27.50 0.19
N SER A 145 -6.70 26.73 1.17
CA SER A 145 -6.85 27.22 2.55
C SER A 145 -5.50 27.41 3.24
N GLN A 146 -5.47 28.32 4.21
CA GLN A 146 -4.34 28.55 5.12
C GLN A 146 -4.50 27.78 6.44
N ILE A 147 -5.34 26.73 6.46
CA ILE A 147 -5.52 25.93 7.68
C ILE A 147 -4.18 25.32 8.07
N SER A 148 -3.74 25.58 9.30
CA SER A 148 -2.51 24.99 9.83
C SER A 148 -2.72 23.52 10.21
N PHE A 149 -1.64 22.75 10.27
CA PHE A 149 -1.68 21.40 10.82
C PHE A 149 -2.19 21.40 12.26
N ASP A 150 -1.71 22.34 13.08
CA ASP A 150 -2.09 22.51 14.48
C ASP A 150 -3.60 22.70 14.67
N GLU A 151 -4.27 23.39 13.74
CA GLU A 151 -5.72 23.58 13.72
C GLU A 151 -6.45 22.36 13.14
N TRP A 152 -6.03 21.89 11.96
CA TRP A 152 -6.67 20.76 11.28
C TRP A 152 -6.65 19.49 12.16
N MET A 153 -5.57 19.28 12.92
CA MET A 153 -5.44 18.14 13.81
C MET A 153 -6.58 18.01 14.84
N LYS A 154 -7.21 19.12 15.22
CA LYS A 154 -8.35 19.14 16.17
C LYS A 154 -9.65 18.65 15.53
N THR A 155 -9.69 18.51 14.22
CA THR A 155 -10.88 18.19 13.42
C THR A 155 -10.88 16.76 12.87
N ILE A 156 -9.78 16.02 13.05
CA ILE A 156 -9.63 14.68 12.49
C ILE A 156 -10.70 13.74 13.07
N PRO A 157 -11.51 13.09 12.22
CA PRO A 157 -12.46 12.09 12.70
C PRO A 157 -11.75 10.90 13.35
N ASN A 158 -12.25 10.43 14.50
CA ASN A 158 -11.69 9.24 15.16
C ASN A 158 -11.74 7.99 14.26
N SER A 159 -12.79 7.84 13.44
CA SER A 159 -12.95 6.72 12.49
C SER A 159 -11.83 6.68 11.44
N LEU A 160 -11.34 7.85 11.01
CA LEU A 160 -10.23 7.97 10.09
C LEU A 160 -8.92 7.47 10.74
N LEU A 161 -8.67 7.88 11.99
CA LEU A 161 -7.51 7.43 12.77
C LEU A 161 -7.55 5.91 13.02
N GLU A 162 -8.69 5.38 13.43
CA GLU A 162 -8.90 3.94 13.64
C GLU A 162 -8.61 3.14 12.36
N SER A 163 -9.08 3.63 11.20
CA SER A 163 -8.83 2.99 9.90
C SER A 163 -7.35 2.99 9.53
N ALA A 164 -6.63 4.08 9.81
CA ALA A 164 -5.19 4.15 9.62
C ALA A 164 -4.44 3.18 10.52
N PHE A 165 -4.74 3.15 11.82
CA PHE A 165 -4.06 2.27 12.76
C PHE A 165 -4.31 0.80 12.45
N ALA A 166 -5.54 0.47 12.03
CA ALA A 166 -5.87 -0.86 11.56
C ALA A 166 -5.01 -1.27 10.35
N LEU A 167 -4.82 -0.38 9.37
CA LEU A 167 -3.94 -0.62 8.23
C LEU A 167 -2.48 -0.80 8.66
N GLY A 168 -1.94 0.10 9.49
CA GLY A 168 -0.55 -0.01 9.98
C GLY A 168 -0.30 -1.30 10.75
N SER A 169 -1.27 -1.75 11.55
CA SER A 169 -1.14 -2.96 12.36
C SER A 169 -0.97 -4.25 11.56
N ILE A 170 -1.31 -4.26 10.26
CA ILE A 170 -1.25 -5.48 9.45
C ILE A 170 0.17 -6.02 9.27
N TYR A 171 1.17 -5.13 9.28
CA TYR A 171 2.59 -5.46 9.19
C TYR A 171 3.03 -6.46 10.27
N LYS A 172 2.42 -6.43 11.45
CA LYS A 172 2.71 -7.36 12.57
C LYS A 172 2.32 -8.81 12.27
N ASN A 173 1.49 -9.03 11.24
CA ASN A 173 0.84 -10.30 10.95
C ASN A 173 1.22 -10.90 9.59
N ILE A 174 2.14 -10.28 8.85
CA ILE A 174 2.59 -10.73 7.52
C ILE A 174 4.12 -10.77 7.52
N SER A 175 4.73 -11.65 6.72
CA SER A 175 6.17 -11.62 6.52
C SER A 175 6.53 -10.46 5.62
N ILE A 176 7.53 -9.67 5.99
CA ILE A 176 7.87 -8.43 5.30
C ILE A 176 9.34 -8.46 4.91
N THR A 177 9.63 -8.08 3.67
CA THR A 177 10.97 -7.74 3.20
C THR A 177 10.97 -6.30 2.68
N GLU A 178 11.90 -5.47 3.14
CA GLU A 178 12.02 -4.09 2.68
C GLU A 178 13.42 -3.81 2.14
N LEU A 179 13.49 -3.03 1.05
CA LEU A 179 14.71 -2.42 0.55
C LEU A 179 14.68 -0.94 0.90
N TRP A 180 15.65 -0.47 1.67
CA TRP A 180 15.81 0.94 2.00
C TRP A 180 17.15 1.43 1.50
N ASN A 181 17.25 2.73 1.25
CA ASN A 181 18.52 3.40 1.08
C ASN A 181 18.67 4.57 2.06
N ASP A 182 19.82 5.22 2.00
CA ASP A 182 20.16 6.35 2.84
C ASP A 182 19.18 7.52 2.73
N ASN A 183 18.41 7.61 1.63
CA ASN A 183 17.46 8.67 1.33
C ASN A 183 16.01 8.35 1.67
N THR A 184 15.71 7.16 2.19
CA THR A 184 14.34 6.72 2.54
C THR A 184 13.62 7.69 3.50
N VAL A 185 14.36 8.35 4.39
CA VAL A 185 13.81 9.33 5.36
C VAL A 185 13.65 10.74 4.76
N THR A 186 14.38 11.04 3.67
CA THR A 186 14.60 12.41 3.18
C THR A 186 13.29 13.10 2.81
N GLY A 187 12.38 12.41 2.12
CA GLY A 187 11.10 12.98 1.69
C GLY A 187 10.26 13.48 2.87
N THR A 188 10.16 12.69 3.94
CA THR A 188 9.44 13.07 5.17
C THR A 188 10.08 14.29 5.84
N LEU A 189 11.41 14.34 5.96
CA LEU A 189 12.10 15.47 6.58
C LEU A 189 11.94 16.76 5.77
N GLN A 190 12.01 16.67 4.44
CA GLN A 190 11.78 17.81 3.56
C GLN A 190 10.35 18.34 3.68
N GLN A 191 9.35 17.45 3.77
CA GLN A 191 7.98 17.85 4.03
C GLN A 191 7.89 18.62 5.35
N ILE A 192 8.44 18.09 6.46
CA ILE A 192 8.39 18.75 7.78
C ILE A 192 8.98 20.16 7.70
N LEU A 193 10.17 20.30 7.10
CA LEU A 193 10.82 21.60 6.92
C LEU A 193 9.98 22.55 6.09
N TYR A 194 9.44 22.10 4.96
CA TYR A 194 8.59 22.91 4.08
C TYR A 194 7.37 23.48 4.81
N TYR A 195 6.62 22.63 5.51
CA TYR A 195 5.40 23.07 6.19
C TYR A 195 5.68 23.93 7.43
N PHE A 196 6.82 23.72 8.10
CA PHE A 196 7.31 24.61 9.14
C PHE A 196 7.70 25.99 8.58
N GLU A 197 8.51 26.03 7.51
CA GLU A 197 8.94 27.28 6.85
C GLU A 197 7.76 28.07 6.29
N ALA A 198 6.71 27.38 5.82
CA ALA A 198 5.46 27.99 5.36
C ALA A 198 4.58 28.54 6.50
N GLY A 199 4.96 28.34 7.77
CA GLY A 199 4.16 28.74 8.94
C GLY A 199 2.89 27.90 9.15
N LEU A 200 2.78 26.75 8.47
CA LEU A 200 1.62 25.86 8.56
C LEU A 200 1.77 24.80 9.66
N VAL A 201 2.96 24.65 10.23
CA VAL A 201 3.23 23.79 11.38
C VAL A 201 4.04 24.61 12.38
N SER A 202 3.59 24.67 13.64
CA SER A 202 4.34 25.37 14.67
C SER A 202 5.68 24.68 14.97
N LYS A 203 6.67 25.45 15.44
CA LYS A 203 8.01 24.93 15.78
C LYS A 203 7.93 23.70 16.70
N ASP A 204 7.19 23.81 17.80
CA ASP A 204 7.14 22.76 18.82
C ASP A 204 6.50 21.49 18.27
N VAL A 205 5.50 21.62 17.40
CA VAL A 205 4.87 20.49 16.72
C VAL A 205 5.80 19.89 15.68
N ALA A 206 6.49 20.70 14.87
CA ALA A 206 7.47 20.22 13.89
C ALA A 206 8.59 19.41 14.55
N LEU A 207 9.13 19.88 15.69
CA LEU A 207 10.14 19.15 16.45
C LEU A 207 9.62 17.81 16.99
N LYS A 208 8.37 17.76 17.48
CA LYS A 208 7.74 16.51 17.92
C LYS A 208 7.50 15.53 16.77
N ILE A 209 7.13 16.03 15.58
CA ILE A 209 7.02 15.18 14.39
C ILE A 209 8.40 14.59 14.03
N CYS A 210 9.49 15.36 14.14
CA CYS A 210 10.84 14.81 13.97
C CYS A 210 11.16 13.72 15.02
N ASP A 211 10.69 13.88 16.26
CA ASP A 211 10.84 12.86 17.30
C ASP A 211 10.06 11.58 16.95
N ASP A 212 8.84 11.70 16.43
CA ASP A 212 8.06 10.55 15.95
C ASP A 212 8.75 9.84 14.77
N VAL A 213 9.36 10.60 13.84
CA VAL A 213 10.18 10.01 12.77
C VAL A 213 11.36 9.26 13.37
N HIS A 214 12.02 9.83 14.39
CA HIS A 214 13.13 9.18 15.08
C HIS A 214 12.70 7.85 15.72
N GLU A 215 11.50 7.81 16.31
CA GLU A 215 10.96 6.60 16.92
C GLU A 215 10.63 5.52 15.90
N VAL A 216 10.07 5.89 14.74
CA VAL A 216 9.88 4.95 13.61
C VAL A 216 11.21 4.30 13.20
N ILE A 217 12.30 5.07 13.16
CA ILE A 217 13.62 4.54 12.81
C ILE A 217 14.18 3.63 13.91
N ASN A 218 14.04 4.02 15.19
CA ASN A 218 14.42 3.18 16.33
C ASN A 218 13.68 1.82 16.31
N ASP A 219 12.36 1.87 16.09
CA ASP A 219 11.52 0.67 16.01
C ASP A 219 11.93 -0.21 14.83
N THR A 220 12.23 0.39 13.67
CA THR A 220 12.69 -0.36 12.50
C THR A 220 14.05 -1.03 12.76
N GLU A 221 14.98 -0.34 13.43
CA GLU A 221 16.27 -0.92 13.81
C GLU A 221 16.09 -2.12 14.76
N LYS A 222 15.24 -1.96 15.78
CA LYS A 222 14.91 -3.06 16.69
C LYS A 222 14.30 -4.25 15.95
N GLN A 223 13.31 -4.00 15.08
CA GLN A 223 12.67 -5.05 14.27
C GLN A 223 13.68 -5.74 13.34
N THR A 224 14.66 -5.00 12.82
CA THR A 224 15.75 -5.55 12.00
C THR A 224 16.62 -6.52 12.80
N ILE A 225 16.94 -6.18 14.05
CA ILE A 225 17.73 -7.04 14.95
C ILE A 225 16.94 -8.28 15.37
N GLU A 226 15.66 -8.10 15.71
CA GLU A 226 14.76 -9.17 16.13
C GLU A 226 14.24 -10.02 14.95
N GLN A 227 14.48 -9.58 13.71
CA GLN A 227 13.97 -10.15 12.47
C GLN A 227 12.45 -10.37 12.48
N SER A 228 11.71 -9.54 13.20
CA SER A 228 10.25 -9.63 13.33
C SER A 228 9.63 -8.27 13.61
N ILE A 229 8.36 -8.09 13.20
CA ILE A 229 7.57 -6.91 13.57
C ILE A 229 6.66 -7.29 14.74
N GLY A 230 6.87 -6.69 15.91
CA GLY A 230 6.07 -6.93 17.11
C GLY A 230 6.66 -8.03 17.98
N THR A 231 5.87 -9.05 18.33
CA THR A 231 6.32 -10.08 19.28
C THR A 231 7.12 -11.19 18.60
N PRO A 232 8.29 -11.59 19.14
CA PRO A 232 9.19 -12.60 18.55
C PRO A 232 8.58 -13.99 18.28
N ASN A 233 7.43 -14.32 18.88
CA ASN A 233 6.77 -15.62 18.72
C ASN A 233 5.86 -15.74 17.48
N ASN A 234 5.73 -14.69 16.66
CA ASN A 234 5.04 -14.81 15.39
C ASN A 234 5.97 -15.50 14.37
N LYS A 235 5.47 -16.52 13.66
CA LYS A 235 6.18 -17.21 12.56
C LYS A 235 6.42 -16.31 11.32
N LYS A 236 6.37 -15.00 11.48
CA LYS A 236 6.47 -13.97 10.45
C LYS A 236 7.81 -13.28 10.62
N PHE A 237 8.53 -13.07 9.52
CA PHE A 237 9.84 -12.45 9.54
C PHE A 237 9.76 -10.99 9.10
N PHE A 238 10.76 -10.22 9.52
CA PHE A 238 11.08 -8.91 8.99
C PHE A 238 12.52 -8.91 8.49
N HIS A 239 12.70 -8.60 7.21
CA HIS A 239 14.02 -8.48 6.60
C HIS A 239 14.22 -7.09 6.02
N LEU A 240 15.18 -6.35 6.56
CA LEU A 240 15.56 -5.05 6.03
C LEU A 240 16.90 -5.15 5.28
N TYR A 241 16.87 -4.77 4.01
CA TYR A 241 18.04 -4.69 3.15
C TYR A 241 18.42 -3.22 2.92
N LYS A 242 19.71 -2.92 3.07
CA LYS A 242 20.29 -1.66 2.61
C LYS A 242 20.68 -1.78 1.14
N CYS A 243 20.08 -0.95 0.30
CA CYS A 243 20.40 -0.78 -1.11
C CYS A 243 21.20 0.52 -1.30
N ASP A 244 22.43 0.43 -1.80
CA ASP A 244 23.26 1.62 -2.08
C ASP A 244 22.89 2.30 -3.41
N LEU A 245 22.13 1.60 -4.27
CA LEU A 245 21.67 2.13 -5.54
C LEU A 245 20.39 2.97 -5.39
N HIS A 246 20.18 3.88 -6.34
CA HIS A 246 18.99 4.72 -6.35
C HIS A 246 17.74 3.87 -6.56
N MET A 247 16.75 4.09 -5.70
CA MET A 247 15.42 3.49 -5.81
C MET A 247 14.56 4.38 -6.72
N LEU A 248 13.98 3.80 -7.77
CA LEU A 248 13.24 4.58 -8.78
C LEU A 248 11.96 5.18 -8.19
N ASN A 249 11.14 4.32 -7.57
CA ASN A 249 9.87 4.66 -6.94
C ASN A 249 9.62 3.76 -5.74
N ASN A 250 8.62 4.12 -4.93
CA ASN A 250 8.05 3.16 -3.98
C ASN A 250 7.39 2.04 -4.79
N THR A 251 7.62 0.77 -4.46
CA THR A 251 6.90 -0.35 -5.08
C THR A 251 6.57 -1.37 -4.01
N ILE A 252 5.29 -1.72 -3.91
CA ILE A 252 4.81 -2.75 -2.98
C ILE A 252 4.47 -3.98 -3.80
N MET A 253 5.08 -5.11 -3.50
CA MET A 253 4.81 -6.37 -4.16
C MET A 253 4.32 -7.39 -3.15
N VAL A 254 3.13 -7.93 -3.41
CA VAL A 254 2.53 -9.03 -2.66
C VAL A 254 2.90 -10.33 -3.35
N ARG A 255 3.56 -11.20 -2.60
CA ARG A 255 3.93 -12.55 -3.05
C ARG A 255 3.12 -13.56 -2.26
N THR A 256 2.45 -14.47 -2.96
CA THR A 256 1.75 -15.59 -2.36
C THR A 256 2.13 -16.88 -3.09
N PRO A 257 1.84 -18.07 -2.53
CA PRO A 257 2.08 -19.33 -3.23
C PRO A 257 1.31 -19.47 -4.55
N HIS A 258 0.24 -18.69 -4.76
CA HIS A 258 -0.66 -18.85 -5.90
C HIS A 258 -0.51 -17.77 -6.96
N GLN A 259 -0.18 -16.55 -6.56
CA GLN A 259 -0.10 -15.40 -7.46
C GLN A 259 0.80 -14.31 -6.90
N LYS A 260 1.23 -13.42 -7.79
CA LYS A 260 1.92 -12.18 -7.47
C LYS A 260 1.07 -10.98 -7.91
N VAL A 261 1.15 -9.90 -7.14
CA VAL A 261 0.49 -8.62 -7.41
C VAL A 261 1.43 -7.52 -6.98
N PHE A 262 1.55 -6.43 -7.73
CA PHE A 262 2.29 -5.27 -7.26
C PHE A 262 1.52 -3.97 -7.45
N TYR A 263 1.90 -2.99 -6.65
CA TYR A 263 1.31 -1.67 -6.58
C TYR A 263 2.39 -0.67 -6.96
N SER A 264 2.19 0.01 -8.09
CA SER A 264 3.08 1.07 -8.56
C SER A 264 2.41 2.43 -8.33
N PRO A 265 2.99 3.32 -7.52
CA PRO A 265 2.43 4.63 -7.26
C PRO A 265 2.44 5.46 -8.54
N PHE A 266 1.36 6.20 -8.75
CA PHE A 266 1.20 7.13 -9.86
C PHE A 266 1.05 8.58 -9.35
N THR A 267 0.56 8.77 -8.12
CA THR A 267 0.47 10.07 -7.42
C THR A 267 0.78 9.89 -5.92
N VAL A 268 0.33 10.82 -5.04
CA VAL A 268 0.61 10.83 -3.58
C VAL A 268 0.01 9.61 -2.85
N LEU A 269 -1.19 9.15 -3.24
CA LEU A 269 -1.84 7.95 -2.69
C LEU A 269 -2.50 7.05 -3.75
N SER A 270 -2.59 7.51 -5.01
CA SER A 270 -3.09 6.66 -6.09
C SER A 270 -1.98 5.77 -6.63
N TYR A 271 -2.34 4.53 -6.91
CA TYR A 271 -1.44 3.51 -7.43
C TYR A 271 -2.14 2.71 -8.53
N PHE A 272 -1.35 2.12 -9.41
CA PHE A 272 -1.79 1.03 -10.27
C PHE A 272 -1.59 -0.28 -9.54
N LYS A 273 -2.68 -0.98 -9.23
CA LYS A 273 -2.64 -2.39 -8.81
C LYS A 273 -2.59 -3.26 -10.06
N ILE A 274 -1.50 -4.00 -10.19
CA ILE A 274 -1.19 -4.82 -11.37
C ILE A 274 -1.23 -6.29 -10.96
N GLU A 275 -2.11 -7.05 -11.60
CA GLU A 275 -2.31 -8.50 -11.39
C GLU A 275 -1.91 -9.34 -12.61
N HIS A 276 -1.44 -8.70 -13.69
CA HIS A 276 -0.97 -9.39 -14.89
C HIS A 276 0.32 -10.15 -14.56
N GLN A 277 0.28 -11.48 -14.57
CA GLN A 277 1.33 -12.31 -13.96
C GLN A 277 2.69 -12.15 -14.65
N ASP A 278 2.77 -12.05 -15.98
CA ASP A 278 4.06 -11.85 -16.66
C ASP A 278 4.72 -10.51 -16.30
N THR A 279 3.91 -9.46 -16.10
CA THR A 279 4.41 -8.15 -15.64
C THR A 279 4.81 -8.21 -14.17
N CYS A 280 4.07 -8.95 -13.34
CA CYS A 280 4.45 -9.19 -11.94
C CYS A 280 5.78 -9.93 -11.84
N GLU A 281 6.03 -10.87 -12.76
CA GLU A 281 7.23 -11.70 -12.77
C GLU A 281 8.44 -10.89 -13.20
N MET A 282 8.27 -10.04 -14.22
CA MET A 282 9.27 -9.03 -14.59
C MET A 282 9.64 -8.12 -13.40
N MET A 283 8.64 -7.61 -12.66
CA MET A 283 8.89 -6.80 -11.46
C MET A 283 9.56 -7.62 -10.35
N ASN A 284 9.14 -8.87 -10.15
CA ASN A 284 9.72 -9.77 -9.16
C ASN A 284 11.22 -9.99 -9.40
N ASP A 285 11.59 -10.26 -10.64
CA ASP A 285 12.97 -10.52 -11.04
C ASP A 285 13.83 -9.26 -10.88
N PHE A 286 13.28 -8.09 -11.22
CA PHE A 286 13.91 -6.81 -10.96
C PHE A 286 14.17 -6.59 -9.46
N LEU A 287 13.17 -6.79 -8.61
CA LEU A 287 13.29 -6.63 -7.15
C LEU A 287 14.28 -7.64 -6.55
N ASN A 288 14.27 -8.89 -7.01
CA ASN A 288 15.24 -9.90 -6.58
C ASN A 288 16.67 -9.54 -7.01
N LYS A 289 16.85 -8.97 -8.20
CA LYS A 289 18.15 -8.49 -8.65
C LYS A 289 18.63 -7.31 -7.79
N GLN A 290 17.76 -6.36 -7.47
CA GLN A 290 18.07 -5.27 -6.54
C GLN A 290 18.46 -5.80 -5.16
N MET A 291 17.69 -6.74 -4.61
CA MET A 291 17.96 -7.37 -3.33
C MET A 291 19.30 -8.14 -3.32
N SER A 292 19.64 -8.85 -4.41
CA SER A 292 20.92 -9.58 -4.53
C SER A 292 22.15 -8.66 -4.52
N ASN A 293 21.98 -7.41 -4.93
CA ASN A 293 23.01 -6.37 -4.91
C ASN A 293 22.94 -5.51 -3.62
N SER A 294 22.09 -5.89 -2.66
CA SER A 294 21.84 -5.16 -1.41
C SER A 294 22.35 -5.96 -0.22
N LYS A 295 22.49 -5.30 0.93
CA LYS A 295 23.01 -5.92 2.15
C LYS A 295 21.89 -6.16 3.17
N LEU A 296 21.64 -7.42 3.54
CA LEU A 296 20.69 -7.75 4.62
C LEU A 296 21.24 -7.27 5.96
N LEU A 297 20.59 -6.29 6.59
CA LEU A 297 21.11 -5.63 7.79
C LEU A 297 21.08 -6.51 9.05
N ALA A 298 20.26 -7.55 9.05
CA ALA A 298 20.24 -8.54 10.14
C ALA A 298 21.56 -9.32 10.20
N THR A 299 22.16 -9.65 9.05
CA THR A 299 23.36 -10.50 8.93
C THR A 299 24.60 -9.75 8.44
N SER A 300 24.50 -8.45 8.18
CA SER A 300 25.56 -7.59 7.63
C SER A 300 26.75 -7.35 8.54
N GLY A 301 26.68 -7.78 9.81
CA GLY A 301 27.57 -7.34 10.88
C GLY A 301 27.06 -6.08 11.58
N GLU A 302 27.34 -5.96 12.88
CA GLU A 302 26.88 -4.86 13.74
C GLU A 302 27.30 -3.48 13.19
N ARG A 303 28.56 -3.35 12.76
CA ARG A 303 29.11 -2.09 12.25
C ARG A 303 28.28 -1.50 11.10
N ASP A 304 27.92 -2.31 10.11
CA ASP A 304 27.21 -1.83 8.93
C ASP A 304 25.78 -1.40 9.25
N ARG A 305 25.09 -2.18 10.10
CA ARG A 305 23.76 -1.83 10.58
C ARG A 305 23.79 -0.52 11.38
N THR A 306 24.71 -0.41 12.33
CA THR A 306 24.87 0.80 13.15
C THR A 306 25.19 2.02 12.30
N LEU A 307 26.06 1.90 11.29
CA LEU A 307 26.39 3.01 10.39
C LEU A 307 25.17 3.48 9.59
N PHE A 308 24.37 2.54 9.07
CA PHE A 308 23.16 2.86 8.32
C PHE A 308 22.16 3.66 9.16
N PHE A 309 21.75 3.13 10.32
CA PHE A 309 20.78 3.80 11.18
C PHE A 309 21.34 5.11 11.76
N LYS A 310 22.61 5.14 12.18
CA LYS A 310 23.26 6.38 12.66
C LYS A 310 23.17 7.52 11.66
N MET A 311 23.41 7.24 10.38
CA MET A 311 23.35 8.27 9.34
C MET A 311 21.90 8.76 9.13
N ILE A 312 20.89 7.88 9.22
CA ILE A 312 19.48 8.30 9.19
C ILE A 312 19.16 9.20 10.38
N HIS A 313 19.56 8.81 11.60
CA HIS A 313 19.36 9.64 12.81
C HIS A 313 20.05 11.00 12.71
N GLN A 314 21.25 11.07 12.13
CA GLN A 314 21.94 12.34 11.87
C GLN A 314 21.13 13.26 10.96
N LYS A 315 20.49 12.73 9.91
CA LYS A 315 19.61 13.55 9.04
C LYS A 315 18.42 14.14 9.81
N ILE A 316 17.84 13.36 10.72
CA ILE A 316 16.73 13.84 11.58
C ILE A 316 17.23 14.94 12.52
N SER A 317 18.39 14.76 13.17
CA SER A 317 18.99 15.79 14.04
C SER A 317 19.29 17.08 13.28
N ILE A 318 19.84 17.00 12.07
CA ILE A 318 20.09 18.17 11.21
C ILE A 318 18.78 18.91 10.88
N ALA A 319 17.69 18.19 10.60
CA ALA A 319 16.40 18.81 10.37
C ALA A 319 15.89 19.56 11.61
N LYS A 320 16.04 18.98 12.82
CA LYS A 320 15.69 19.64 14.08
C LYS A 320 16.54 20.88 14.36
N GLU A 321 17.84 20.82 14.08
CA GLU A 321 18.73 21.97 14.21
C GLU A 321 18.32 23.10 13.28
N ARG A 322 18.01 22.78 12.01
CA ARG A 322 17.52 23.74 11.04
C ARG A 322 16.22 24.43 11.50
N ILE A 323 15.22 23.67 11.96
CA ILE A 323 13.98 24.23 12.53
C ILE A 323 14.29 25.24 13.65
N ASN A 324 15.23 24.91 14.54
CA ASN A 324 15.61 25.79 15.64
C ASN A 324 16.33 27.07 15.18
N LEU A 325 17.18 26.97 14.17
CA LEU A 325 17.90 28.11 13.59
C LEU A 325 16.96 29.05 12.85
N ASP A 326 16.14 28.51 11.95
CA ASP A 326 15.20 29.27 11.13
C ASP A 326 14.17 30.00 12.01
N TYR A 327 13.68 29.36 13.08
CA TYR A 327 12.83 30.02 14.05
C TYR A 327 13.51 31.22 14.72
N LYS A 328 14.77 31.11 15.14
CA LYS A 328 15.48 32.22 15.78
C LYS A 328 15.69 33.39 14.82
N MET A 329 15.96 33.10 13.54
CA MET A 329 16.14 34.12 12.52
C MET A 329 14.84 34.89 12.20
N ALA A 330 13.67 34.28 12.35
CA ALA A 330 12.39 34.96 12.13
C ALA A 330 12.08 36.07 13.16
N PHE A 331 12.80 36.14 14.30
CA PHE A 331 12.64 37.16 15.34
C PHE A 331 13.82 38.15 15.44
N LEU A 332 14.80 38.04 14.53
CA LEU A 332 15.88 39.01 14.33
C LEU A 332 15.52 39.92 13.16
#